data_AF-A0A1Q9JFR3-F1
#
_entry.id   AF-A0A1Q9JFR3-F1
#
_cell.length_a   1.000
_cell.length_b   1.000
_cell.length_c   1.000
_cell.angle_alpha   90.00
_cell.angle_beta   90.00
_cell.angle_gamma   90.00
#
_symmetry.space_group_name_H-M   'P 1'
#
loop_
_entity.id
_entity.type
_entity.pdbx_description
1 polymer ?
#
loop_
_entity_poly.entity_id
_entity_poly.type
_entity_poly.pdbx_seq_one_letter_code
_entity_poly.pdbx_strand_id
1 'polypeptide(L)'
;MLSKLADELDVSVSDLLGKDEIPVEETDSLAEQLARINEQLSIKNRRSKRIWKTVIILAIIIFLIIPGLTILGGMYMSANLEGANLGFDGSTEWVYSLDGKEYEYRIEYDKNYKIVSTEGDRYIDDNIDIASCKDANEAGRAIETYFDEHGGEEVGKEVQQLPLKE
;
A
#
# COMPACT_ATOMS: atom_id res chain seq x y z
N MET A 1 48.19 -26.78 40.58
CA MET A 1 47.73 -28.17 40.32
C MET A 1 48.50 -28.83 39.19
N LEU A 2 48.91 -28.14 38.11
CA LEU A 2 49.78 -28.71 37.07
C LEU A 2 51.18 -29.16 37.55
N SER A 3 51.79 -28.44 38.50
CA SER A 3 53.12 -28.80 39.03
C SER A 3 53.16 -30.18 39.70
N LYS A 4 52.04 -30.65 40.27
CA LYS A 4 51.99 -31.98 40.90
C LYS A 4 51.85 -33.11 39.88
N LEU A 5 51.25 -32.82 38.72
CA LEU A 5 51.10 -33.78 37.63
C LEU A 5 52.42 -33.94 36.84
N ALA A 6 53.20 -32.85 36.75
CA ALA A 6 54.55 -32.82 36.17
C ALA A 6 55.55 -33.68 36.94
N ASP A 7 55.57 -33.54 38.27
CA ASP A 7 56.44 -34.32 39.15
C ASP A 7 56.11 -35.82 39.14
N GLU A 8 54.84 -36.21 38.95
CA GLU A 8 54.42 -37.63 38.95
C GLU A 8 54.78 -38.35 37.63
N LEU A 9 54.84 -37.62 36.51
CA LEU A 9 55.24 -38.17 35.20
C LEU A 9 56.73 -37.93 34.86
N ASP A 10 57.49 -37.33 35.77
CA ASP A 10 58.91 -36.94 35.58
C ASP A 10 59.15 -36.08 34.31
N VAL A 11 58.17 -35.22 33.97
CA VAL A 11 58.22 -34.31 32.80
C VAL A 11 58.09 -32.86 33.26
N SER A 12 58.69 -31.91 32.53
CA SER A 12 58.59 -30.51 32.94
C SER A 12 57.18 -29.97 32.72
N VAL A 13 56.75 -29.01 33.55
CA VAL A 13 55.43 -28.35 33.40
C VAL A 13 55.28 -27.73 32.00
N SER A 14 56.39 -27.31 31.38
CA SER A 14 56.45 -26.78 30.02
C SER A 14 56.11 -27.81 28.95
N ASP A 15 56.43 -29.09 29.17
CA ASP A 15 56.09 -30.18 28.25
C ASP A 15 54.61 -30.56 28.39
N LEU A 16 54.06 -30.51 29.61
CA LEU A 16 52.64 -30.73 29.89
C LEU A 16 51.73 -29.61 29.38
N LEU A 17 52.25 -28.38 29.29
CA LEU A 17 51.52 -27.25 28.72
C LEU A 17 51.48 -27.29 27.19
N GLY A 18 52.06 -28.31 26.57
CA GLY A 18 52.26 -28.36 25.14
C GLY A 18 53.24 -27.26 24.79
N LYS A 19 54.50 -27.64 24.56
CA LYS A 19 55.41 -26.81 23.79
C LYS A 19 54.96 -26.82 22.31
N ASP A 20 53.71 -26.41 22.08
CA ASP A 20 53.20 -26.02 20.77
C ASP A 20 53.52 -24.53 20.58
N GLU A 21 54.79 -24.18 20.78
CA GLU A 21 55.32 -23.10 19.95
C GLU A 21 55.34 -23.69 18.55
N ILE A 22 54.21 -23.50 17.84
CA ILE A 22 54.08 -23.76 16.41
C ILE A 22 55.39 -23.25 15.81
N PRO A 23 56.22 -24.12 15.22
CA PRO A 23 57.56 -23.73 14.82
C PRO A 23 57.45 -22.46 13.97
N VAL A 24 58.36 -21.51 14.18
CA VAL A 24 58.28 -20.19 13.52
C VAL A 24 58.08 -20.34 12.00
N GLU A 25 58.66 -21.37 11.38
CA GLU A 25 58.42 -21.77 9.99
C GLU A 25 56.95 -22.10 9.65
N GLU A 26 56.23 -22.84 10.49
CA GLU A 26 54.81 -23.13 10.28
C GLU A 26 53.94 -21.89 10.47
N THR A 27 54.30 -20.99 11.39
CA THR A 27 53.59 -19.70 11.55
C THR A 27 53.82 -18.77 10.37
N ASP A 28 55.03 -18.77 9.79
CA ASP A 28 55.37 -17.96 8.61
C ASP A 28 54.65 -18.49 7.37
N SER A 29 54.60 -19.82 7.21
CA SER A 29 53.80 -20.51 6.21
C SER A 29 52.30 -20.20 6.30
N LEU A 30 51.73 -20.20 7.51
CA LEU A 30 50.33 -19.84 7.74
C LEU A 30 50.05 -18.37 7.46
N ALA A 31 50.97 -17.48 7.85
CA ALA A 31 50.88 -16.05 7.56
C ALA A 31 50.93 -15.79 6.04
N GLU A 32 51.79 -16.49 5.31
CA GLU A 32 51.87 -16.38 3.85
C GLU A 32 50.62 -16.92 3.15
N GLN A 33 50.06 -18.03 3.65
CA GLN A 33 48.79 -18.56 3.16
C GLN A 33 47.62 -17.59 3.41
N LEU A 34 47.53 -17.01 4.61
CA LEU A 34 46.54 -16.00 4.94
C LEU A 34 46.69 -14.76 4.08
N ALA A 35 47.91 -14.31 3.80
CA ALA A 35 48.18 -13.19 2.90
C ALA A 35 47.70 -13.49 1.47
N ARG A 36 47.98 -14.68 0.92
CA ARG A 36 47.48 -15.09 -0.41
C ARG A 36 45.96 -15.19 -0.46
N ILE A 37 45.32 -15.71 0.60
CA ILE A 37 43.87 -15.80 0.70
C ILE A 37 43.24 -14.40 0.76
N ASN A 38 43.82 -13.49 1.56
CA ASN A 38 43.34 -12.12 1.69
C ASN A 38 43.50 -11.33 0.39
N GLU A 39 44.59 -11.57 -0.35
CA GLU A 39 44.81 -10.96 -1.67
C GLU A 39 43.78 -11.43 -2.70
N GLN A 40 43.49 -12.73 -2.75
CA GLN A 40 42.43 -13.28 -3.60
C GLN A 40 41.03 -12.76 -3.21
N LEU A 41 40.76 -12.61 -1.90
CA LEU A 41 39.53 -12.00 -1.39
C LEU A 41 39.43 -10.53 -1.80
N SER A 42 40.50 -9.75 -1.69
CA SER A 42 40.54 -8.35 -2.10
C SER A 42 40.22 -8.18 -3.59
N ILE A 43 40.79 -9.04 -4.44
CA ILE A 43 40.54 -9.05 -5.90
C ILE A 43 39.08 -9.42 -6.21
N LYS A 44 38.52 -10.45 -5.55
CA LYS A 44 37.11 -10.84 -5.73
C LYS A 44 36.14 -9.78 -5.19
N ASN A 45 36.45 -9.18 -4.04
CA ASN A 45 35.65 -8.14 -3.40
C ASN A 45 35.60 -6.86 -4.26
N ARG A 46 36.66 -6.55 -5.03
CA ARG A 46 36.66 -5.44 -6.00
C ARG A 46 35.63 -5.61 -7.13
N ARG A 47 35.42 -6.84 -7.63
CA ARG A 47 34.40 -7.12 -8.66
C ARG A 47 32.99 -7.14 -8.07
N SER A 48 32.81 -7.72 -6.88
CA SER A 48 31.53 -7.69 -6.17
C SER A 48 31.05 -6.27 -5.89
N LYS A 49 31.94 -5.34 -5.53
CA LYS A 49 31.58 -3.93 -5.31
C LYS A 49 30.99 -3.24 -6.55
N ARG A 50 31.41 -3.62 -7.76
CA ARG A 50 30.85 -3.04 -9.00
C ARG A 50 29.43 -3.56 -9.27
N ILE A 51 29.23 -4.86 -9.09
CA ILE A 51 27.92 -5.50 -9.26
C ILE A 51 26.92 -4.96 -8.22
N TRP A 52 27.36 -4.83 -6.97
CA TRP A 52 26.54 -4.28 -5.89
C TRP A 52 26.09 -2.84 -6.15
N LYS A 53 26.96 -1.99 -6.72
CA LYS A 53 26.57 -0.62 -7.10
C LYS A 53 25.43 -0.62 -8.12
N THR A 54 25.50 -1.49 -9.13
CA THR A 54 24.43 -1.60 -10.14
C THR A 54 23.13 -2.08 -9.51
N VAL A 55 23.18 -3.10 -8.65
CA VAL A 55 22.00 -3.63 -7.95
C VAL A 55 21.34 -2.57 -7.08
N ILE A 56 22.12 -1.78 -6.33
CA ILE A 56 21.59 -0.71 -5.47
C ILE A 56 20.91 0.38 -6.31
N ILE A 57 21.51 0.79 -7.43
CA ILE A 57 20.90 1.79 -8.33
C ILE A 57 19.57 1.28 -8.89
N LEU A 58 19.53 0.02 -9.32
CA LEU A 58 18.32 -0.60 -9.84
C LEU A 58 17.22 -0.70 -8.77
N ALA A 59 17.59 -1.04 -7.54
CA ALA A 59 16.69 -1.08 -6.39
C ALA A 59 16.10 0.31 -6.09
N ILE A 60 16.91 1.37 -6.16
CA ILE A 60 16.43 2.75 -5.95
C ILE A 60 15.42 3.14 -7.02
N ILE A 61 15.69 2.83 -8.30
CA ILE A 61 14.78 3.18 -9.39
C ILE A 61 13.42 2.51 -9.19
N ILE A 62 13.41 1.21 -8.90
CA ILE A 62 12.15 0.46 -8.76
C ILE A 62 11.37 0.86 -7.51
N PHE A 63 12.05 1.07 -6.37
CA PHE A 63 11.37 1.33 -5.09
C PHE A 63 11.10 2.81 -4.79
N LEU A 64 11.78 3.75 -5.44
CA LEU A 64 11.61 5.18 -5.16
C LEU A 64 11.07 5.95 -6.36
N ILE A 65 11.65 5.74 -7.54
CA ILE A 65 11.34 6.56 -8.72
C ILE A 65 10.01 6.15 -9.35
N ILE A 66 9.79 4.85 -9.59
CA ILE A 66 8.54 4.34 -10.17
C ILE A 66 7.31 4.69 -9.30
N PRO A 67 7.27 4.34 -8.00
CA PRO A 67 6.11 4.69 -7.17
C PRO A 67 5.94 6.20 -7.05
N GLY A 68 7.02 6.97 -6.92
CA GLY A 68 6.99 8.42 -6.91
C GLY A 68 6.32 9.01 -8.17
N LEU A 69 6.70 8.54 -9.36
CA LEU A 69 6.08 8.96 -10.62
C LEU A 69 4.61 8.58 -10.71
N THR A 70 4.22 7.38 -10.27
CA THR A 70 2.82 6.95 -10.33
C THR A 70 1.93 7.76 -9.40
N ILE A 71 2.41 8.09 -8.20
CA ILE A 71 1.65 8.89 -7.23
C ILE A 71 1.54 10.33 -7.71
N LEU A 72 2.67 10.94 -8.12
CA LEU A 72 2.67 12.32 -8.62
C LEU A 72 1.90 12.46 -9.94
N GLY A 73 2.05 11.52 -10.86
CA GLY A 73 1.32 11.49 -12.12
C GLY A 73 -0.18 11.26 -11.92
N GLY A 74 -0.55 10.36 -10.99
CA GLY A 74 -1.93 10.15 -10.59
C GLY A 74 -2.56 11.39 -9.97
N MET A 75 -1.83 12.07 -9.07
CA MET A 75 -2.27 13.32 -8.45
C MET A 75 -2.38 14.46 -9.46
N TYR A 76 -1.43 14.57 -10.40
CA TYR A 76 -1.51 15.54 -11.48
C TYR A 76 -2.72 15.26 -12.37
N MET A 77 -2.96 14.00 -12.76
CA MET A 77 -4.14 13.64 -13.54
C MET A 77 -5.43 13.89 -12.77
N SER A 78 -5.52 13.55 -11.48
CA SER A 78 -6.72 13.80 -10.68
C SER A 78 -7.01 15.30 -10.52
N ALA A 79 -5.97 16.13 -10.36
CA ALA A 79 -6.12 17.58 -10.32
C ALA A 79 -6.56 18.16 -11.68
N ASN A 80 -6.17 17.53 -12.79
CA ASN A 80 -6.63 17.93 -14.13
C ASN A 80 -7.97 17.29 -14.53
N LEU A 81 -8.44 16.27 -13.80
CA LEU A 81 -9.73 15.63 -13.98
C LEU A 81 -10.88 16.37 -13.27
N GLU A 82 -10.60 17.54 -12.67
CA GLU A 82 -11.63 18.44 -12.15
C GLU A 82 -12.56 18.91 -13.29
N GLY A 83 -13.67 18.18 -13.41
CA GLY A 83 -14.71 18.41 -14.39
C GLY A 83 -14.58 17.56 -15.64
N ALA A 84 -14.29 16.26 -15.49
CA ALA A 84 -14.88 15.28 -16.39
C ALA A 84 -16.37 15.60 -16.50
N ASN A 85 -16.84 15.89 -17.71
CA ASN A 85 -18.24 16.24 -17.93
C ASN A 85 -19.04 14.93 -17.80
N LEU A 86 -19.52 14.65 -16.58
CA LEU A 86 -20.28 13.44 -16.26
C LEU A 86 -21.71 13.50 -16.82
N GLY A 87 -22.10 14.63 -17.43
CA GLY A 87 -23.44 14.84 -17.97
C GLY A 87 -24.47 15.28 -16.92
N PHE A 88 -24.08 15.44 -15.66
CA PHE A 88 -24.91 15.94 -14.56
C PHE A 88 -24.21 17.11 -13.84
N ASP A 89 -25.00 17.98 -13.21
CA ASP A 89 -24.58 19.19 -12.48
C ASP A 89 -24.80 19.06 -10.96
N GLY A 90 -25.45 17.99 -10.51
CA GLY A 90 -25.53 17.62 -9.10
C GLY A 90 -26.09 16.22 -8.92
N SER A 91 -25.91 15.68 -7.72
CA SER A 91 -26.50 14.43 -7.29
C SER A 91 -27.08 14.56 -5.89
N THR A 92 -28.13 13.78 -5.62
CA THR A 92 -28.65 13.59 -4.27
C THR A 92 -28.75 12.11 -3.99
N GLU A 93 -28.22 11.73 -2.84
CA GLU A 93 -28.22 10.38 -2.31
C GLU A 93 -29.04 10.33 -1.03
N TRP A 94 -29.95 9.35 -0.97
CA TRP A 94 -30.75 9.04 0.20
C TRP A 94 -30.43 7.63 0.67
N VAL A 95 -30.30 7.46 1.99
CA VAL A 95 -30.13 6.16 2.63
C VAL A 95 -31.23 5.99 3.65
N TYR A 96 -32.06 4.96 3.45
CA TYR A 96 -33.18 4.62 4.32
C TYR A 96 -33.01 3.21 4.92
N SER A 97 -33.39 3.04 6.18
CA SER A 97 -33.50 1.71 6.81
C SER A 97 -34.96 1.28 6.83
N LEU A 98 -35.27 0.14 6.21
CA LEU A 98 -36.60 -0.47 6.22
C LEU A 98 -36.46 -1.95 6.59
N ASP A 99 -37.22 -2.40 7.60
CA ASP A 99 -37.17 -3.77 8.13
C ASP A 99 -35.75 -4.26 8.51
N GLY A 100 -34.90 -3.34 8.98
CA GLY A 100 -33.50 -3.63 9.35
C GLY A 100 -32.54 -3.82 8.16
N LYS A 101 -32.95 -3.41 6.95
CA LYS A 101 -32.10 -3.36 5.76
C LYS A 101 -31.93 -1.92 5.29
N GLU A 102 -30.74 -1.57 4.86
CA GLU A 102 -30.44 -0.27 4.29
C GLU A 102 -30.67 -0.29 2.77
N TYR A 103 -31.36 0.74 2.29
CA TYR A 103 -31.66 1.00 0.90
C TYR A 103 -31.02 2.33 0.52
N GLU A 104 -30.16 2.31 -0.49
CA GLU A 104 -29.48 3.48 -1.02
C GLU A 104 -30.12 3.87 -2.36
N TYR A 105 -30.36 5.16 -2.53
CA TYR A 105 -30.95 5.72 -3.73
C TYR A 105 -30.22 6.99 -4.14
N ARG A 106 -29.74 7.05 -5.38
CA ARG A 106 -28.98 8.17 -5.92
C ARG A 106 -29.64 8.67 -7.20
N ILE A 107 -29.86 9.98 -7.26
CA ILE A 107 -30.34 10.65 -8.47
C ILE A 107 -29.30 11.66 -8.92
N GLU A 108 -28.94 11.60 -10.19
CA GLU A 108 -28.08 12.57 -10.87
C GLU A 108 -28.95 13.48 -11.73
N TYR A 109 -28.72 14.78 -11.66
CA TYR A 109 -29.53 15.79 -12.34
C TYR A 109 -28.70 16.90 -12.98
N ASP A 110 -29.25 17.52 -14.02
CA ASP A 110 -28.66 18.69 -14.68
C ASP A 110 -28.94 20.00 -13.90
N LYS A 111 -28.41 21.13 -14.38
CA LYS A 111 -28.62 22.47 -13.81
C LYS A 111 -30.07 22.92 -13.72
N ASN A 112 -30.98 22.29 -14.46
CA ASN A 112 -32.41 22.54 -14.41
C ASN A 112 -33.14 21.53 -13.51
N TYR A 113 -32.40 20.74 -12.71
CA TYR A 113 -32.90 19.62 -11.90
C TYR A 113 -33.57 18.51 -12.73
N LYS A 114 -33.33 18.45 -14.05
CA LYS A 114 -33.83 17.36 -14.87
C LYS A 114 -33.02 16.10 -14.58
N ILE A 115 -33.70 15.00 -14.33
CA ILE A 115 -33.07 13.72 -14.02
C ILE A 115 -32.29 13.24 -15.24
N VAL A 116 -31.00 12.98 -15.02
CA VAL A 116 -30.04 12.45 -16.00
C VAL A 116 -29.89 10.95 -15.81
N SER A 117 -29.79 10.50 -14.56
CA SER A 117 -29.66 9.10 -14.18
C SER A 117 -30.29 8.86 -12.80
N THR A 118 -30.77 7.64 -12.57
CA THR A 118 -31.27 7.14 -11.29
C THR A 118 -30.60 5.81 -10.99
N GLU A 119 -30.00 5.69 -9.82
CA GLU A 119 -29.43 4.46 -9.31
C GLU A 119 -30.12 4.12 -7.99
N GLY A 120 -30.60 2.89 -7.86
CA GLY A 120 -31.33 2.48 -6.66
C GLY A 120 -31.43 0.97 -6.54
N ASP A 121 -31.85 0.52 -5.36
CA ASP A 121 -32.24 -0.87 -5.19
C ASP A 121 -33.48 -1.17 -6.03
N ARG A 122 -33.38 -2.21 -6.86
CA ARG A 122 -34.45 -2.68 -7.76
C ARG A 122 -35.77 -2.93 -7.02
N TYR A 123 -35.72 -3.29 -5.73
CA TYR A 123 -36.91 -3.49 -4.91
C TYR A 123 -37.75 -2.22 -4.75
N ILE A 124 -37.10 -1.05 -4.71
CA ILE A 124 -37.74 0.26 -4.53
C ILE A 124 -38.12 0.85 -5.90
N ASP A 125 -37.28 0.68 -6.92
CA ASP A 125 -37.54 1.14 -8.30
C ASP A 125 -38.85 0.59 -8.88
N ASP A 126 -39.19 -0.66 -8.58
CA ASP A 126 -40.43 -1.27 -9.07
C ASP A 126 -41.70 -0.70 -8.40
N ASN A 127 -41.55 0.01 -7.27
CA ASN A 127 -42.64 0.57 -6.48
C ASN A 127 -42.76 2.10 -6.60
N ILE A 128 -41.70 2.80 -6.98
CA ILE A 128 -41.68 4.25 -7.16
C ILE A 128 -41.43 4.54 -8.63
N ASP A 129 -42.43 5.10 -9.32
CA ASP A 129 -42.30 5.46 -10.75
C ASP A 129 -41.49 6.75 -10.92
N ILE A 130 -40.21 6.68 -10.61
CA ILE A 130 -39.26 7.79 -10.67
C ILE A 130 -39.03 8.23 -12.12
N ALA A 131 -39.21 7.31 -13.08
CA ALA A 131 -39.17 7.60 -14.51
C ALA A 131 -40.29 8.56 -14.96
N SER A 132 -41.39 8.64 -14.21
CA SER A 132 -42.49 9.58 -14.47
C SER A 132 -42.28 10.98 -13.89
N CYS A 133 -41.31 11.15 -12.99
CA CYS A 133 -41.02 12.43 -12.35
C CYS A 133 -40.42 13.43 -13.35
N LYS A 134 -40.83 14.70 -13.24
CA LYS A 134 -40.39 15.77 -14.15
C LYS A 134 -39.00 16.29 -13.79
N ASP A 135 -38.69 16.30 -12.50
CA ASP A 135 -37.44 16.81 -11.94
C ASP A 135 -37.02 16.02 -10.70
N ALA A 136 -35.77 16.20 -10.28
CA ALA A 136 -35.17 15.50 -9.15
C ALA A 136 -35.85 15.82 -7.80
N ASN A 137 -36.50 16.98 -7.66
CA ASN A 137 -37.22 17.33 -6.44
C ASN A 137 -38.55 16.58 -6.34
N GLU A 138 -39.22 16.35 -7.46
CA GLU A 138 -40.40 15.48 -7.53
C GLU A 138 -40.04 14.02 -7.21
N ALA A 139 -38.94 13.53 -7.76
CA ALA A 139 -38.43 12.19 -7.45
C ALA A 139 -38.05 12.02 -5.97
N GLY A 140 -37.32 12.98 -5.39
CA GLY A 140 -36.95 12.95 -3.98
C GLY A 140 -38.16 12.90 -3.04
N ARG A 141 -39.22 13.66 -3.36
CA ARG A 141 -40.48 13.61 -2.59
C ARG A 141 -41.19 12.26 -2.72
N ALA A 142 -41.15 11.64 -3.89
CA ALA A 142 -41.75 10.32 -4.10
C ALA A 142 -41.03 9.25 -3.25
N ILE A 143 -39.70 9.32 -3.19
CA ILE A 143 -38.85 8.48 -2.35
C ILE A 143 -39.17 8.69 -0.87
N GLU A 144 -39.14 9.94 -0.39
CA GLU A 144 -39.47 10.30 0.99
C GLU A 144 -40.87 9.80 1.38
N THR A 145 -41.87 10.03 0.53
CA THR A 145 -43.26 9.59 0.79
C THR A 145 -43.37 8.07 0.87
N TYR A 146 -42.69 7.34 -0.01
CA TYR A 146 -42.73 5.87 0.01
C TYR A 146 -42.17 5.32 1.33
N PHE A 147 -41.00 5.80 1.77
CA PHE A 147 -40.40 5.33 3.02
C PHE A 147 -41.22 5.74 4.24
N ASP A 148 -41.78 6.95 4.26
CA ASP A 148 -42.67 7.41 5.33
C ASP A 148 -43.92 6.52 5.47
N GLU A 149 -44.54 6.13 4.34
CA GLU A 149 -45.74 5.26 4.34
C GLU A 149 -45.44 3.81 4.75
N HIS A 150 -44.21 3.33 4.51
CA HIS A 150 -43.79 1.96 4.81
C HIS A 150 -43.05 1.82 6.13
N GLY A 151 -42.88 2.91 6.89
CA GLY A 151 -42.19 2.91 8.18
C GLY A 151 -40.66 2.80 8.07
N GLY A 152 -40.09 3.28 6.97
CA GLY A 152 -38.66 3.44 6.81
C GLY A 152 -38.13 4.60 7.66
N GLU A 153 -36.89 4.46 8.12
CA GLU A 153 -36.20 5.49 8.89
C GLU A 153 -35.07 6.08 8.03
N GLU A 154 -35.01 7.41 7.91
CA GLU A 154 -33.91 8.07 7.20
C GLU A 154 -32.61 7.90 7.99
N VAL A 155 -31.64 7.22 7.38
CA VAL A 155 -30.30 7.01 7.96
C VAL A 155 -29.38 8.17 7.57
N GLY A 156 -29.55 8.70 6.36
CA GLY A 156 -28.83 9.88 5.91
C GLY A 156 -29.25 10.37 4.52
N LYS A 157 -28.93 11.64 4.26
CA LYS A 157 -29.13 12.30 2.97
C LYS A 157 -27.91 13.15 2.63
N GLU A 158 -27.30 12.88 1.48
CA GLU A 158 -26.15 13.63 0.98
C GLU A 158 -26.52 14.35 -0.33
N VAL A 159 -26.28 15.66 -0.37
CA VAL A 159 -26.51 16.48 -1.55
C VAL A 159 -25.17 16.99 -2.04
N GLN A 160 -24.74 16.54 -3.22
CA GLN A 160 -23.53 17.01 -3.86
C GLN A 160 -23.89 17.88 -5.07
N GLN A 161 -23.52 19.15 -5.03
CA GLN A 161 -23.68 20.06 -6.16
C GLN A 161 -22.32 20.19 -6.85
N LEU A 162 -22.23 19.82 -8.13
CA LEU A 162 -20.99 19.99 -8.88
C LEU A 162 -20.78 21.49 -9.13
N PRO A 163 -19.53 21.99 -9.08
CA PRO A 163 -19.26 23.39 -9.33
C PRO A 163 -19.70 23.77 -10.75
N LEU A 164 -20.67 24.69 -10.81
CA LEU A 164 -21.13 25.31 -12.05
C LEU A 164 -19.92 25.92 -12.79
N LYS A 165 -19.52 25.32 -13.92
CA LYS A 165 -18.60 25.97 -14.85
C LYS A 165 -19.43 26.99 -15.65
N GLU A 166 -19.25 28.28 -15.33
CA GLU A 166 -19.72 29.42 -16.16
C GLU A 166 -19.08 29.41 -17.55
#